data_AF-A0A958LKJ8-F1
#
_entry.id   AF-A0A958LKJ8-F1
#
_cell.length_a   1.000
_cell.length_b   1.000
_cell.length_c   1.000
_cell.angle_alpha   90.00
_cell.angle_beta   90.00
_cell.angle_gamma   90.00
#
_symmetry.space_group_name_H-M   'P 1'
#
loop_
_entity.id
_entity.type
_entity.pdbx_description
1 polymer ?
#
loop_
_entity_poly.entity_id
_entity_poly.type
_entity_poly.pdbx_seq_one_letter_code
_entity_poly.pdbx_strand_id
1 'polypeptide(L)'
;MKKWLLFFLILSIFSCGGEGSKDSVNTPISGVRHFRMGFTPWLYAATSTAQDEIFGFIEGNADLMAIHLDGGVPWPEAFTANNFDNYGSGVKSEVAGLVTRLSGMTNKTIYLAVSPFNSLRDGKAQYWNVSTGESLPSPWDSLQFNSDFVVAAYFNYLDELIKKFDPTYVNYAVEINEYYHNVPGDIVNLQYFFVNLYSLLK
;
A
#
# COMPACT_ATOMS: atom_id res chain seq x y z
N MET A 1 46.11 -66.25 12.70
CA MET A 1 46.65 -66.65 14.03
C MET A 1 46.23 -65.61 15.05
N LYS A 2 45.66 -66.08 16.17
CA LYS A 2 45.70 -65.54 17.56
C LYS A 2 45.73 -64.01 17.71
N LYS A 3 44.72 -63.34 18.26
CA LYS A 3 44.25 -63.29 19.69
C LYS A 3 44.22 -61.77 19.98
N TRP A 4 43.07 -61.20 20.36
CA TRP A 4 42.71 -60.93 21.76
C TRP A 4 43.79 -60.11 22.47
N LEU A 5 43.54 -59.04 23.22
CA LEU A 5 42.37 -58.37 23.80
C LEU A 5 43.03 -57.49 24.90
N LEU A 6 42.33 -56.47 25.42
CA LEU A 6 42.61 -55.81 26.71
C LEU A 6 43.91 -54.95 26.75
N PHE A 7 44.02 -53.84 27.48
CA PHE A 7 43.18 -53.23 28.50
C PHE A 7 43.66 -51.78 28.71
N PHE A 8 42.70 -50.88 28.88
CA PHE A 8 42.66 -49.90 29.97
C PHE A 8 43.83 -48.91 30.12
N LEU A 9 43.52 -47.63 29.86
CA LEU A 9 43.50 -46.72 30.99
C LEU A 9 42.21 -45.91 31.03
N ILE A 10 41.56 -46.07 32.17
CA ILE A 10 40.31 -45.49 32.65
C ILE A 10 40.54 -44.01 33.03
N LEU A 11 39.43 -43.27 33.13
CA LEU A 11 39.14 -41.96 33.76
C LEU A 11 39.12 -40.82 32.75
N SER A 12 37.96 -40.35 32.32
CA SER A 12 37.08 -39.61 33.24
C SER A 12 35.60 -39.79 32.90
N ILE A 13 34.88 -40.24 33.93
CA ILE A 13 33.44 -40.37 34.02
C ILE A 13 32.87 -38.97 34.31
N PHE A 14 31.61 -38.74 33.94
CA PHE A 14 30.75 -37.56 34.17
C PHE A 14 30.78 -36.47 33.10
N SER A 15 29.93 -36.62 32.09
CA SER A 15 28.99 -35.53 31.78
C SER A 15 27.70 -36.10 31.20
N CYS A 16 26.60 -35.49 31.64
CA CYS A 16 25.25 -36.02 31.71
C CYS A 16 24.67 -36.58 30.39
N GLY A 17 23.87 -37.64 30.57
CA GLY A 17 22.75 -37.89 29.68
C GLY A 17 21.79 -36.70 29.72
N GLY A 18 21.61 -36.09 28.56
CA GLY A 18 20.41 -35.33 28.24
C GLY A 18 19.70 -36.13 27.16
N GLU A 19 18.56 -36.75 27.50
CA GLU A 19 17.54 -37.03 26.50
C GLU A 19 17.27 -35.70 25.81
N GLY A 20 17.67 -35.59 24.54
CA GLY A 20 17.26 -34.48 23.71
C GLY A 20 15.75 -34.56 23.59
N SER A 21 15.05 -33.84 24.47
CA SER A 21 13.66 -33.48 24.25
C SER A 21 13.64 -32.81 22.89
N LYS A 22 13.12 -33.54 21.91
CA LYS A 22 12.55 -32.92 20.73
C LYS A 22 11.37 -32.14 21.27
N ASP A 23 11.63 -30.93 21.76
CA ASP A 23 10.58 -29.97 22.06
C ASP A 23 9.88 -29.74 20.73
N SER A 24 8.81 -30.50 20.56
CA SER A 24 7.79 -30.32 19.56
C SER A 24 7.12 -28.99 19.87
N VAL A 25 7.74 -27.88 19.46
CA VAL A 25 7.05 -26.61 19.33
C VAL A 25 6.23 -26.69 18.05
N ASN A 26 5.18 -27.50 18.11
CA ASN A 26 4.12 -27.58 17.11
C ASN A 26 2.77 -27.56 17.82
N THR A 27 2.68 -26.86 18.95
CA THR A 27 1.39 -26.45 19.49
C THR A 27 0.97 -25.23 18.67
N PRO A 28 -0.11 -25.32 17.86
CA PRO A 28 -0.68 -24.13 17.26
C PRO A 28 -0.97 -23.18 18.41
N ILE A 29 -0.45 -21.95 18.36
CA ILE A 29 -0.86 -20.92 19.30
C ILE A 29 -2.36 -20.72 19.05
N SER A 30 -3.18 -21.39 19.86
CA SER A 30 -4.62 -21.20 19.90
C SER A 30 -4.86 -19.87 20.59
N GLY A 31 -4.66 -18.80 19.83
CA GLY A 31 -4.84 -17.43 20.28
C GLY A 31 -5.75 -16.70 19.31
N VAL A 32 -6.74 -16.00 19.86
CA VAL A 32 -7.50 -14.99 19.10
C VAL A 32 -6.56 -13.82 18.87
N ARG A 33 -6.44 -13.36 17.61
CA ARG A 33 -5.66 -12.17 17.28
C ARG A 33 -6.38 -10.93 17.82
N HIS A 34 -5.69 -10.12 18.62
CA HIS A 34 -6.25 -8.87 19.19
C HIS A 34 -6.00 -7.62 18.33
N PHE A 35 -5.59 -7.79 17.08
CA PHE A 35 -5.32 -6.71 16.13
C PHE A 35 -5.87 -7.08 14.74
N ARG A 36 -6.15 -6.08 13.91
CA ARG A 36 -6.48 -6.29 12.49
C ARG A 36 -5.18 -6.45 11.69
N MET A 37 -5.10 -7.48 10.87
CA MET A 37 -4.00 -7.69 9.94
C MET A 37 -4.44 -7.26 8.54
N GLY A 38 -3.63 -6.42 7.89
CA GLY A 38 -3.91 -5.96 6.54
C GLY A 38 -2.75 -6.17 5.60
N PHE A 39 -3.06 -6.26 4.31
CA PHE A 39 -2.09 -6.42 3.23
C PHE A 39 -2.41 -5.46 2.09
N THR A 40 -1.38 -5.07 1.36
CA THR A 40 -1.54 -4.37 0.09
C THR A 40 -1.69 -5.39 -1.04
N PRO A 41 -2.50 -5.14 -2.07
CA PRO A 41 -2.75 -6.09 -3.16
C PRO A 41 -1.68 -6.04 -4.26
N TRP A 42 -0.44 -5.64 -3.92
CA TRP A 42 0.63 -5.52 -4.91
C TRP A 42 0.99 -6.89 -5.45
N LEU A 43 1.03 -6.98 -6.78
CA LEU A 43 1.31 -8.24 -7.45
C LEU A 43 2.81 -8.53 -7.37
N TYR A 44 3.15 -9.77 -7.00
CA TYR A 44 4.54 -10.23 -7.08
C TYR A 44 4.99 -10.48 -8.54
N ALA A 45 4.05 -10.58 -9.47
CA ALA A 45 4.28 -10.68 -10.92
C ALA A 45 3.10 -10.09 -11.70
N ALA A 46 3.36 -9.55 -12.89
CA ALA A 46 2.32 -9.00 -13.78
C ALA A 46 1.56 -10.10 -14.54
N THR A 47 0.92 -11.03 -13.81
CA THR A 47 0.15 -12.15 -14.35
C THR A 47 -1.22 -12.24 -13.68
N SER A 48 -2.21 -12.80 -14.38
CA SER A 48 -3.53 -13.07 -13.78
C SER A 48 -3.45 -14.04 -12.62
N THR A 49 -2.54 -15.03 -12.68
CA THR A 49 -2.30 -15.97 -11.57
C THR A 49 -1.84 -15.26 -10.30
N ALA A 50 -0.84 -14.37 -10.39
CA ALA A 50 -0.36 -13.62 -9.23
C ALA A 50 -1.46 -12.74 -8.63
N GLN A 51 -2.33 -12.21 -9.49
CA GLN A 51 -3.50 -11.45 -9.08
C GLN A 51 -4.53 -12.33 -8.35
N ASP A 52 -4.94 -13.46 -8.92
CA ASP A 52 -5.91 -14.34 -8.26
C ASP A 52 -5.38 -14.85 -6.92
N GLU A 53 -4.09 -15.17 -6.85
CA GLU A 53 -3.44 -15.63 -5.61
C GLU A 53 -3.39 -14.55 -4.53
N ILE A 54 -3.00 -13.31 -4.86
CA ILE A 54 -2.91 -12.25 -3.84
C ILE A 54 -4.29 -11.88 -3.29
N PHE A 55 -5.30 -11.79 -4.16
CA PHE A 55 -6.66 -11.45 -3.75
C PHE A 55 -7.31 -12.60 -2.97
N GLY A 56 -7.06 -13.86 -3.37
CA GLY A 56 -7.49 -15.03 -2.60
C GLY A 56 -6.81 -15.11 -1.23
N PHE A 57 -5.52 -14.77 -1.15
CA PHE A 57 -4.79 -14.69 0.11
C PHE A 57 -5.38 -13.61 1.02
N ILE A 58 -5.64 -12.41 0.50
CA ILE A 58 -6.26 -11.32 1.27
C ILE A 58 -7.65 -11.73 1.77
N GLU A 59 -8.49 -12.34 0.92
CA GLU A 59 -9.83 -12.76 1.33
C GLU A 59 -9.80 -13.77 2.48
N GLY A 60 -8.89 -14.75 2.41
CA GLY A 60 -8.80 -15.82 3.40
C GLY A 60 -8.03 -15.48 4.68
N ASN A 61 -7.19 -14.44 4.68
CA ASN A 61 -6.21 -14.22 5.77
C ASN A 61 -6.20 -12.80 6.35
N ALA A 62 -6.81 -11.82 5.68
CA ALA A 62 -6.77 -10.42 6.08
C ALA A 62 -8.07 -9.95 6.74
N ASP A 63 -7.93 -9.01 7.68
CA ASP A 63 -9.02 -8.21 8.23
C ASP A 63 -9.21 -6.90 7.43
N LEU A 64 -8.14 -6.47 6.75
CA LEU A 64 -8.05 -5.19 6.06
C LEU A 64 -7.36 -5.34 4.70
N MET A 65 -7.85 -4.62 3.70
CA MET A 65 -7.16 -4.43 2.43
C MET A 65 -6.68 -2.98 2.34
N ALA A 66 -5.36 -2.82 2.16
CA ALA A 66 -4.71 -1.53 2.01
C ALA A 66 -4.51 -1.22 0.53
N ILE A 67 -5.48 -0.52 -0.06
CA ILE A 67 -5.38 -0.01 -1.43
C ILE A 67 -4.42 1.18 -1.40
N HIS A 68 -3.35 1.11 -2.20
CA HIS A 68 -2.34 2.15 -2.27
C HIS A 68 -2.19 2.64 -3.72
N LEU A 69 -2.63 3.87 -3.97
CA LEU A 69 -2.58 4.54 -5.27
C LEU A 69 -1.52 5.64 -5.25
N ASP A 70 -0.35 5.31 -5.80
CA ASP A 70 0.84 6.19 -5.83
C ASP A 70 1.41 6.32 -7.27
N GLY A 71 0.63 5.91 -8.27
CA GLY A 71 1.05 5.94 -9.67
C GLY A 71 0.88 7.30 -10.37
N GLY A 72 0.12 8.22 -9.78
CA GLY A 72 -0.16 9.52 -10.36
C GLY A 72 -1.55 10.05 -10.01
N VAL A 73 -1.86 11.22 -10.55
CA VAL A 73 -3.17 11.87 -10.44
C VAL A 73 -3.61 12.33 -11.84
N PRO A 74 -4.87 12.11 -12.25
CA PRO A 74 -5.41 12.62 -13.50
C PRO A 74 -5.73 14.12 -13.39
N TRP A 75 -4.72 14.98 -13.19
CA TRP A 75 -4.93 16.36 -12.79
C TRP A 75 -5.92 17.17 -13.66
N PRO A 76 -5.79 17.19 -15.01
CA PRO A 76 -6.71 17.94 -15.87
C PRO A 76 -8.15 17.44 -15.77
N GLU A 77 -8.35 16.12 -15.85
CA GLU A 77 -9.66 15.50 -15.80
C GLU A 77 -10.26 15.62 -14.41
N ALA A 78 -9.50 15.45 -13.34
CA ALA A 78 -9.99 15.61 -11.99
C ALA A 78 -10.44 17.05 -11.70
N PHE A 79 -9.81 18.05 -12.32
CA PHE A 79 -10.27 19.44 -12.19
C PHE A 79 -11.54 19.74 -12.98
N THR A 80 -11.67 19.20 -14.19
CA THR A 80 -12.68 19.65 -15.17
C THR A 80 -13.84 18.67 -15.34
N ALA A 81 -13.65 17.39 -15.03
CA ALA A 81 -14.65 16.37 -15.25
C ALA A 81 -15.74 16.46 -14.19
N ASN A 82 -16.98 16.41 -14.65
CA ASN A 82 -18.17 16.23 -13.83
C ASN A 82 -18.52 14.75 -13.61
N ASN A 83 -17.75 13.82 -14.19
CA ASN A 83 -17.98 12.38 -14.12
C ASN A 83 -16.64 11.63 -14.30
N PHE A 84 -16.42 10.61 -13.46
CA PHE A 84 -15.31 9.66 -13.57
C PHE A 84 -15.16 9.00 -14.95
N ASP A 85 -16.23 8.83 -15.72
CA ASP A 85 -16.16 8.25 -17.06
C ASP A 85 -15.29 9.05 -18.05
N ASN A 86 -15.06 10.33 -17.76
CA ASN A 86 -14.19 11.21 -18.55
C ASN A 86 -12.71 11.05 -18.23
N TYR A 87 -12.35 10.28 -17.20
CA TYR A 87 -10.97 10.06 -16.82
C TYR A 87 -10.26 9.18 -17.86
N GLY A 88 -8.93 9.25 -17.86
CA GLY A 88 -8.07 8.40 -18.67
C GLY A 88 -8.36 6.90 -18.52
N SER A 89 -8.15 6.14 -19.59
CA SER A 89 -8.47 4.70 -19.60
C SER A 89 -7.67 3.90 -18.57
N GLY A 90 -6.43 4.31 -18.28
CA GLY A 90 -5.58 3.67 -17.27
C GLY A 90 -6.18 3.81 -15.87
N VAL A 91 -6.56 5.03 -15.47
CA VAL A 91 -7.19 5.29 -14.16
C VAL A 91 -8.48 4.50 -14.02
N LYS A 92 -9.35 4.55 -15.04
CA LYS A 92 -10.64 3.87 -15.01
C LYS A 92 -10.48 2.36 -14.89
N SER A 93 -9.55 1.77 -15.65
CA SER A 93 -9.34 0.33 -15.66
C SER A 93 -8.79 -0.18 -14.32
N GLU A 94 -7.85 0.55 -13.72
CA GLU A 94 -7.27 0.20 -12.42
C GLU A 94 -8.33 0.28 -11.32
N VAL A 95 -9.04 1.40 -11.22
CA VAL A 95 -10.08 1.60 -10.21
C VAL A 95 -11.21 0.60 -10.38
N ALA A 96 -11.71 0.38 -11.59
CA ALA A 96 -12.76 -0.61 -11.85
C ALA A 96 -12.28 -2.03 -11.48
N GLY A 97 -11.04 -2.39 -11.83
CA GLY A 97 -10.45 -3.67 -11.49
C GLY A 97 -10.35 -3.89 -9.98
N LEU A 98 -9.98 -2.87 -9.21
CA LEU A 98 -9.93 -2.93 -7.75
C LEU A 98 -11.34 -3.03 -7.15
N VAL A 99 -12.30 -2.20 -7.61
CA VAL A 99 -13.69 -2.22 -7.14
C VAL A 99 -14.35 -3.58 -7.38
N THR A 100 -14.20 -4.15 -8.58
CA THR A 100 -14.75 -5.48 -8.89
C THR A 100 -14.21 -6.55 -7.93
N ARG A 101 -12.92 -6.52 -7.62
CA ARG A 101 -12.32 -7.49 -6.70
C ARG A 101 -12.76 -7.28 -5.25
N LEU A 102 -12.84 -6.03 -4.80
CA LEU A 102 -13.40 -5.68 -3.49
C LEU A 102 -14.83 -6.19 -3.33
N SER A 103 -15.66 -6.05 -4.38
CA SER A 103 -17.06 -6.51 -4.32
C SER A 103 -17.22 -8.02 -4.14
N GLY A 104 -16.19 -8.79 -4.48
CA GLY A 104 -16.13 -10.24 -4.23
C GLY A 104 -15.62 -10.62 -2.85
N MET A 105 -15.14 -9.66 -2.05
CA MET A 105 -14.61 -9.90 -0.71
C MET A 105 -15.66 -9.66 0.36
N THR A 106 -15.56 -10.41 1.46
CA THR A 106 -16.50 -10.30 2.59
C THR A 106 -15.82 -9.76 3.85
N ASN A 107 -16.52 -8.87 4.56
CA ASN A 107 -16.13 -8.34 5.87
C ASN A 107 -14.72 -7.70 5.92
N LYS A 108 -14.26 -7.09 4.83
CA LYS A 108 -12.95 -6.40 4.80
C LYS A 108 -13.09 -4.94 5.20
N THR A 109 -12.22 -4.50 6.09
CA THR A 109 -11.98 -3.06 6.30
C THR A 109 -11.16 -2.53 5.14
N ILE A 110 -11.57 -1.41 4.55
CA ILE A 110 -10.82 -0.79 3.45
C ILE A 110 -10.02 0.40 3.97
N TYR A 111 -8.72 0.37 3.73
CA TYR A 111 -7.82 1.52 3.88
C TYR A 111 -7.41 1.99 2.49
N LEU A 112 -7.70 3.25 2.18
CA LEU A 112 -7.37 3.88 0.92
C LEU A 112 -6.24 4.89 1.14
N ALA A 113 -5.06 4.60 0.61
CA ALA A 113 -3.94 5.53 0.53
C ALA A 113 -3.83 6.09 -0.88
N VAL A 114 -3.83 7.41 -1.01
CA VAL A 114 -3.65 8.12 -2.28
C VAL A 114 -2.55 9.14 -2.10
N SER A 115 -1.55 9.13 -2.98
CA SER A 115 -0.42 10.05 -2.90
C SER A 115 -0.63 11.28 -3.78
N PRO A 116 -0.44 12.50 -3.27
CA PRO A 116 -0.35 13.71 -4.09
C PRO A 116 1.08 13.94 -4.61
N PHE A 117 2.04 13.06 -4.31
CA PHE A 117 3.47 13.21 -4.62
C PHE A 117 3.93 12.27 -5.73
N ASN A 118 5.01 12.63 -6.43
CA ASN A 118 5.67 11.69 -7.34
C ASN A 118 6.44 10.61 -6.56
N SER A 119 6.93 9.59 -7.26
CA SER A 119 7.65 8.46 -6.67
C SER A 119 8.97 8.84 -5.98
N LEU A 120 9.59 9.96 -6.39
CA LEU A 120 10.79 10.50 -5.75
C LEU A 120 10.49 11.39 -4.55
N ARG A 121 9.20 11.64 -4.27
CA ARG A 121 8.75 12.56 -3.21
C ARG A 121 9.40 13.93 -3.31
N ASP A 122 9.65 14.43 -4.51
CA ASP A 122 10.27 15.74 -4.76
C ASP A 122 9.39 16.70 -5.58
N GLY A 123 8.17 16.26 -5.90
CA GLY A 123 7.19 17.05 -6.61
C GLY A 123 5.78 16.47 -6.50
N LYS A 124 4.84 17.11 -7.20
CA LYS A 124 3.47 16.63 -7.37
C LYS A 124 3.48 15.27 -8.07
N ALA A 125 2.49 14.43 -7.76
CA ALA A 125 2.24 13.18 -8.47
C ALA A 125 2.24 13.41 -9.97
N GLN A 126 2.83 12.48 -10.71
CA GLN A 126 2.86 12.54 -12.17
C GLN A 126 1.46 12.38 -12.76
N TYR A 127 1.32 12.67 -14.05
CA TYR A 127 0.03 12.55 -14.72
C TYR A 127 -0.36 11.08 -14.86
N TRP A 128 -1.62 10.77 -14.57
CA TRP A 128 -2.19 9.46 -14.83
C TRP A 128 -3.32 9.58 -15.85
N ASN A 129 -3.07 9.12 -17.07
CA ASN A 129 -4.10 9.02 -18.10
C ASN A 129 -4.24 7.58 -18.59
N VAL A 130 -3.46 7.21 -19.60
CA VAL A 130 -3.43 5.84 -20.13
C VAL A 130 -2.49 5.01 -19.28
N SER A 131 -1.41 5.60 -18.79
CA SER A 131 -0.41 5.00 -17.91
C SER A 131 -0.18 5.86 -16.68
N THR A 132 0.37 5.26 -15.63
CA THR A 132 0.92 5.99 -14.47
C THR A 132 2.24 6.64 -14.85
N GLY A 133 2.64 7.69 -14.14
CA GLY A 133 3.97 8.28 -14.31
C GLY A 133 4.18 9.10 -15.59
N GLU A 134 3.12 9.51 -16.28
CA GLU A 134 3.23 10.34 -17.48
C GLU A 134 3.68 11.77 -17.10
N SER A 135 4.36 12.45 -18.02
CA SER A 135 4.75 13.85 -17.82
C SER A 135 3.51 14.72 -17.58
N LEU A 136 3.63 15.65 -16.63
CA LEU A 136 2.55 16.61 -16.37
C LEU A 136 2.30 17.47 -17.62
N PRO A 137 1.05 17.58 -18.11
CA PRO A 137 0.73 18.44 -19.24
C PRO A 137 0.68 19.91 -18.79
N SER A 138 0.89 20.85 -19.72
CA SER A 138 0.66 22.27 -19.44
C SER A 138 -0.82 22.53 -19.12
N PRO A 139 -1.16 23.40 -18.15
CA PRO A 139 -0.26 24.18 -17.28
C PRO A 139 0.16 23.46 -15.97
N TRP A 140 -0.24 22.21 -15.76
CA TRP A 140 -0.06 21.45 -14.51
C TRP A 140 1.41 21.20 -14.15
N ASP A 141 2.28 21.15 -15.14
CA ASP A 141 3.73 21.10 -14.99
C ASP A 141 4.28 22.30 -14.20
N SER A 142 3.68 23.48 -14.35
CA SER A 142 4.12 24.73 -13.70
C SER A 142 3.46 25.02 -12.35
N LEU A 143 2.29 24.43 -12.08
CA LEU A 143 1.52 24.72 -10.87
C LEU A 143 2.21 24.19 -9.61
N GLN A 144 2.13 24.93 -8.52
CA GLN A 144 2.65 24.52 -7.20
C GLN A 144 1.51 24.00 -6.31
N PHE A 145 1.84 23.39 -5.17
CA PHE A 145 0.85 22.85 -4.23
C PHE A 145 -0.11 23.91 -3.66
N ASN A 146 0.33 25.17 -3.60
CA ASN A 146 -0.53 26.30 -3.18
C ASN A 146 -1.51 26.79 -4.26
N SER A 147 -1.57 26.14 -5.43
CA SER A 147 -2.54 26.47 -6.47
C SER A 147 -3.91 25.91 -6.11
N ASP A 148 -4.95 26.74 -6.18
CA ASP A 148 -6.34 26.31 -6.00
C ASP A 148 -6.75 25.25 -7.02
N PHE A 149 -6.15 25.25 -8.22
CA PHE A 149 -6.41 24.22 -9.22
C PHE A 149 -5.84 22.86 -8.79
N VAL A 150 -4.68 22.85 -8.14
CA VAL A 150 -4.05 21.62 -7.62
C VAL A 150 -4.86 21.07 -6.45
N VAL A 151 -5.29 21.94 -5.53
CA VAL A 151 -6.18 21.55 -4.42
C VAL A 151 -7.49 20.96 -4.95
N ALA A 152 -8.18 21.67 -5.84
CA ALA A 152 -9.48 21.24 -6.36
C ALA A 152 -9.39 19.93 -7.15
N ALA A 153 -8.38 19.79 -8.02
CA ALA A 153 -8.17 18.56 -8.78
C ALA A 153 -7.91 17.35 -7.87
N TYR A 154 -7.02 17.50 -6.89
CA TYR A 154 -6.72 16.40 -5.98
C TYR A 154 -7.92 16.04 -5.09
N PHE A 155 -8.66 17.05 -4.61
CA PHE A 155 -9.91 16.84 -3.88
C PHE A 155 -10.92 16.05 -4.70
N ASN A 156 -11.23 16.49 -5.93
CA ASN A 156 -12.20 15.81 -6.79
C ASN A 156 -11.79 14.38 -7.10
N TYR A 157 -10.49 14.13 -7.34
CA TYR A 157 -9.99 12.78 -7.54
C TYR A 157 -10.18 11.92 -6.29
N LEU A 158 -9.78 12.44 -5.12
CA LEU A 158 -9.91 11.74 -3.85
C LEU A 158 -11.37 11.44 -3.50
N ASP A 159 -12.27 12.41 -3.71
CA ASP A 159 -13.72 12.28 -3.50
C ASP A 159 -14.32 11.18 -4.40
N GLU A 160 -13.93 11.12 -5.68
CA GLU A 160 -14.34 10.04 -6.58
C GLU A 160 -13.84 8.66 -6.11
N LEU A 161 -12.60 8.56 -5.62
CA LEU A 161 -12.08 7.32 -5.07
C LEU A 161 -12.79 6.91 -3.78
N ILE A 162 -13.08 7.86 -2.89
CA ILE A 162 -13.83 7.62 -1.65
C ILE A 162 -15.23 7.07 -1.98
N LYS A 163 -15.95 7.68 -2.93
CA LYS A 163 -17.27 7.19 -3.36
C LYS A 163 -17.24 5.77 -3.93
N LYS A 164 -16.16 5.42 -4.64
CA LYS A 164 -16.04 4.11 -5.30
C LYS A 164 -15.60 2.99 -4.36
N PHE A 165 -14.71 3.29 -3.43
CA PHE A 165 -14.15 2.30 -2.52
C PHE A 165 -14.85 2.22 -1.17
N ASP A 166 -15.64 3.23 -0.81
CA ASP A 166 -16.29 3.37 0.51
C ASP A 166 -15.33 3.04 1.68
N PRO A 167 -14.16 3.70 1.75
CA PRO A 167 -13.12 3.31 2.68
C PRO A 167 -13.47 3.65 4.13
N THR A 168 -13.08 2.78 5.06
CA THR A 168 -13.16 3.08 6.50
C THR A 168 -12.08 4.09 6.91
N TYR A 169 -10.91 4.02 6.27
CA TYR A 169 -9.77 4.88 6.56
C TYR A 169 -9.19 5.44 5.27
N VAL A 170 -8.86 6.73 5.28
CA VAL A 170 -8.23 7.43 4.15
C VAL A 170 -6.91 8.03 4.59
N ASN A 171 -5.85 7.78 3.83
CA ASN A 171 -4.59 8.50 3.88
C ASN A 171 -4.40 9.25 2.56
N TYR A 172 -4.48 10.57 2.60
CA TYR A 172 -4.35 11.45 1.42
C TYR A 172 -2.98 12.15 1.35
N ALA A 173 -1.99 11.68 2.12
CA ALA A 173 -0.68 12.30 2.26
C ALA A 173 0.41 11.22 2.51
N VAL A 174 0.44 10.22 1.62
CA VAL A 174 1.43 9.13 1.68
C VAL A 174 2.85 9.71 1.79
N GLU A 175 3.59 9.28 2.82
CA GLU A 175 5.01 9.61 3.00
C GLU A 175 5.34 11.11 2.92
N ILE A 176 4.43 11.98 3.39
CA ILE A 176 4.64 13.43 3.46
C ILE A 176 5.94 13.82 4.19
N ASN A 177 6.40 12.99 5.13
CA ASN A 177 7.68 13.18 5.81
C ASN A 177 8.88 13.06 4.85
N GLU A 178 8.82 12.17 3.87
CA GLU A 178 9.87 12.04 2.85
C GLU A 178 9.82 13.22 1.90
N TYR A 179 8.62 13.66 1.51
CA TYR A 179 8.48 14.88 0.72
C TYR A 179 9.10 16.09 1.42
N TYR A 180 8.78 16.28 2.70
CA TYR A 180 9.35 17.35 3.50
C TYR A 180 10.87 17.24 3.64
N HIS A 181 11.41 16.01 3.69
CA HIS A 181 12.85 15.81 3.71
C HIS A 181 13.52 16.20 2.38
N ASN A 182 12.91 15.87 1.26
CA ASN A 182 13.46 16.10 -0.08
C ASN A 182 13.28 17.55 -0.54
N VAL A 183 12.19 18.21 -0.14
CA VAL A 183 11.85 19.59 -0.55
C VAL A 183 11.49 20.45 0.68
N PRO A 184 12.40 20.67 1.63
CA PRO A 184 12.10 21.36 2.89
C PRO A 184 11.61 22.80 2.69
N GLY A 185 11.98 23.44 1.58
CA GLY A 185 11.55 24.80 1.23
C GLY A 185 10.08 24.93 0.83
N ASP A 186 9.37 23.83 0.54
CA ASP A 186 7.99 23.85 0.04
C ASP A 186 6.93 23.78 1.15
N ILE A 187 7.33 23.79 2.43
CA ILE A 187 6.43 23.60 3.57
C ILE A 187 5.22 24.55 3.58
N VAL A 188 5.39 25.80 3.16
CA VAL A 188 4.30 26.78 3.10
C VAL A 188 3.26 26.39 2.05
N ASN A 189 3.70 25.86 0.91
CA ASN A 189 2.81 25.42 -0.16
C ASN A 189 2.08 24.13 0.23
N LEU A 190 2.77 23.18 0.89
CA LEU A 190 2.14 21.99 1.46
C LEU A 190 1.13 22.32 2.54
N GLN A 191 1.45 23.25 3.44
CA GLN A 191 0.52 23.69 4.47
C GLN A 191 -0.76 24.26 3.84
N TYR A 192 -0.62 25.14 2.84
CA TYR A 192 -1.77 25.64 2.09
C TYR A 192 -2.57 24.48 1.49
N PHE A 193 -1.91 23.57 0.78
CA PHE A 193 -2.54 22.45 0.11
C PHE A 193 -3.37 21.60 1.08
N PHE A 194 -2.75 21.12 2.17
CA PHE A 194 -3.42 20.21 3.10
C PHE A 194 -4.47 20.89 3.96
N VAL A 195 -4.31 22.16 4.32
CA VAL A 195 -5.35 22.93 5.05
C VAL A 195 -6.60 23.10 4.19
N ASN A 196 -6.43 23.48 2.92
CA ASN A 196 -7.56 23.67 2.02
C ASN A 196 -8.20 22.33 1.62
N LEU A 197 -7.38 21.30 1.32
CA LEU A 197 -7.88 19.95 1.04
C LEU A 197 -8.70 19.40 2.21
N TYR A 198 -8.17 19.49 3.44
CA TYR A 198 -8.87 19.01 4.63
C TYR A 198 -10.17 19.78 4.89
N SER A 199 -10.25 21.05 4.51
CA SER A 199 -11.47 21.85 4.64
C SER A 199 -12.56 21.39 3.66
N LEU A 200 -12.20 20.83 2.50
CA LEU A 200 -13.13 20.28 1.51
C LEU A 200 -13.60 18.86 1.87
N LEU A 201 -12.79 18.08 2.60
CA LEU A 201 -13.11 16.70 2.99
C LEU A 201 -14.03 16.57 4.22
N LYS A 202 -14.40 17.68 4.86
CA LYS A 202 -15.25 17.70 6.07
C LYS A 202 -16.74 17.69 5.77
#